data_AF-A0A974Z959-F1
#
_entry.id   AF-A0A974Z959-F1
#
_cell.length_a   1.000
_cell.length_b   1.000
_cell.length_c   1.000
_cell.angle_alpha   90.00
_cell.angle_beta   90.00
_cell.angle_gamma   90.00
#
_symmetry.space_group_name_H-M   'P 1'
#
loop_
_entity.id
_entity.type
_entity.pdbx_description
1 polymer ?
#
loop_
_entity_poly.entity_id
_entity_poly.type
_entity_poly.pdbx_seq_one_letter_code
_entity_poly.pdbx_strand_id
1 'polypeptide(L)'
;MFTWFGLNVWLTAAMTSLDYPLTSALLFGFTLTAGAVVGSLIVSPPADRRTPVIAAVVTASCTVVGLAGIVAGIRFMPLRLLCVALLGVGGHTTMNLLNAAATNLFPPAIRGTAMGWTNSTSYLGAVGPLLGGVIISSSLGAQGVFLVFGCSAVLAVLVLVAFTAVTRRPSPSEVSRA
;
A
#
# COMPACT_ATOMS: atom_id res chain seq x y z
N MET A 1 -4.72 -2.49 -2.01
CA MET A 1 -5.09 -3.83 -1.52
C MET A 1 -4.51 -4.97 -2.35
N PHE A 2 -4.59 -4.92 -3.69
CA PHE A 2 -3.95 -5.92 -4.56
C PHE A 2 -2.49 -6.24 -4.18
N THR A 3 -1.62 -5.22 -4.15
CA THR A 3 -0.21 -5.35 -3.73
C THR A 3 -0.08 -5.92 -2.31
N TRP A 4 -0.92 -5.48 -1.37
CA TRP A 4 -0.87 -5.92 0.03
C TRP A 4 -1.15 -7.42 0.17
N PHE A 5 -2.28 -7.90 -0.37
CA PHE A 5 -2.63 -9.31 -0.30
C PHE A 5 -1.62 -10.18 -1.03
N GLY A 6 -1.18 -9.74 -2.21
CA GLY A 6 -0.16 -10.45 -2.99
C GLY A 6 1.15 -10.61 -2.21
N LEU A 7 1.69 -9.52 -1.67
CA LEU A 7 2.94 -9.56 -0.91
C LEU A 7 2.79 -10.30 0.42
N ASN A 8 1.68 -10.15 1.12
CA ASN A 8 1.50 -10.84 2.40
C ASN A 8 1.57 -12.37 2.26
N VAL A 9 1.08 -12.90 1.13
CA VAL A 9 1.17 -14.33 0.79
C VAL A 9 2.54 -14.69 0.22
N TRP A 10 3.02 -13.94 -0.77
CA TRP A 10 4.17 -14.36 -1.59
C TRP A 10 5.52 -13.83 -1.14
N LEU A 11 5.60 -12.85 -0.23
CA LEU A 11 6.88 -12.25 0.15
C LEU A 11 7.84 -13.29 0.73
N THR A 12 7.39 -14.12 1.67
CA THR A 12 8.22 -15.16 2.29
C THR A 12 8.71 -16.15 1.24
N ALA A 13 7.80 -16.69 0.42
CA ALA A 13 8.15 -17.64 -0.63
C ALA A 13 9.10 -17.03 -1.67
N ALA A 14 8.86 -15.77 -2.07
CA ALA A 14 9.72 -15.03 -2.97
C ALA A 14 11.12 -14.85 -2.38
N MET A 15 11.24 -14.55 -1.09
CA MET A 15 12.55 -14.44 -0.43
C MET A 15 13.26 -15.78 -0.33
N THR A 16 12.56 -16.87 -0.01
CA THR A 16 13.14 -18.22 -0.01
C THR A 16 13.62 -18.63 -1.40
N SER A 17 12.90 -18.27 -2.46
CA SER A 17 13.34 -18.52 -3.86
C SER A 17 14.55 -17.69 -4.29
N LEU A 18 14.92 -16.67 -3.51
CA LEU A 18 16.14 -15.86 -3.67
C LEU A 18 17.28 -16.35 -2.75
N ASP A 19 17.26 -17.64 -2.38
CA ASP A 19 18.25 -18.30 -1.52
C ASP A 19 18.36 -17.76 -0.08
N TYR A 20 17.33 -17.06 0.42
CA TYR A 20 17.28 -16.69 1.83
C TYR A 20 16.88 -17.89 2.70
N PRO A 21 17.57 -18.12 3.83
CA PRO A 21 17.13 -19.12 4.81
C PRO A 21 15.69 -18.86 5.25
N LEU A 22 14.92 -19.92 5.49
CA LEU A 22 13.51 -19.81 5.89
C LEU A 22 13.31 -18.87 7.09
N THR A 23 14.20 -18.91 8.08
CA THR A 23 14.17 -18.00 9.24
C THR A 23 14.23 -16.53 8.82
N SER A 24 15.09 -16.17 7.86
CA SER A 24 15.18 -14.80 7.34
C SER A 24 13.95 -14.45 6.49
N ALA A 25 13.45 -15.40 5.70
CA ALA A 25 12.23 -15.22 4.92
C ALA A 25 11.01 -14.91 5.80
N LEU A 26 10.86 -15.64 6.90
CA LEU A 26 9.80 -15.41 7.90
C LEU A 26 9.95 -14.04 8.58
N LEU A 27 11.18 -13.60 8.86
CA LEU A 27 11.42 -12.25 9.38
C LEU A 27 10.94 -11.16 8.41
N PHE A 28 11.08 -11.34 7.09
CA PHE A 28 10.50 -10.40 6.13
C PHE A 28 8.96 -10.37 6.19
N GLY A 29 8.30 -11.53 6.22
CA GLY A 29 6.84 -11.60 6.37
C GLY A 29 6.34 -10.96 7.67
N PHE A 30 7.04 -11.21 8.78
CA PHE A 30 6.79 -10.56 10.07
C PHE A 30 6.98 -9.04 9.97
N THR A 31 8.09 -8.59 9.41
CA THR A 31 8.42 -7.17 9.26
C THR A 31 7.40 -6.43 8.40
N LEU A 32 6.89 -7.06 7.34
CA LEU A 32 5.83 -6.52 6.49
C LEU A 32 4.56 -6.24 7.33
N THR A 33 4.13 -7.22 8.12
CA THR A 33 2.90 -7.10 8.92
C THR A 33 3.09 -6.16 10.12
N ALA A 34 4.25 -6.23 10.80
CA ALA A 34 4.62 -5.32 11.87
C ALA A 34 4.67 -3.87 11.38
N GLY A 35 5.27 -3.64 10.20
CA GLY A 35 5.30 -2.32 9.55
C GLY A 35 3.90 -1.78 9.28
N ALA A 36 2.96 -2.62 8.86
CA ALA A 36 1.55 -2.22 8.66
C ALA A 36 0.86 -1.80 9.96
N VAL A 37 1.08 -2.53 11.06
CA VAL A 37 0.51 -2.18 12.37
C VAL A 37 1.12 -0.88 12.88
N VAL A 38 2.45 -0.80 12.95
CA VAL A 38 3.19 0.37 13.43
C VAL A 38 2.88 1.60 12.58
N GLY A 39 2.88 1.46 11.25
CA GLY A 39 2.52 2.51 10.31
C GLY A 39 1.11 3.04 10.56
N SER A 40 0.14 2.15 10.78
CA SER A 40 -1.24 2.55 11.06
C SER A 40 -1.37 3.29 12.38
N LEU A 41 -0.69 2.84 13.43
CA LEU A 41 -0.73 3.50 14.74
C LEU A 41 -0.07 4.89 14.72
N ILE A 42 1.03 5.05 13.98
CA ILE A 42 1.78 6.31 13.93
C ILE A 42 1.11 7.32 12.99
N VAL A 43 0.67 6.87 11.80
CA VAL A 43 0.22 7.78 10.74
C VAL A 43 -1.26 8.14 10.87
N SER A 44 -2.12 7.24 11.36
CA SER A 44 -3.58 7.49 11.36
C SER A 44 -4.00 8.65 12.28
N PRO A 45 -3.54 8.74 13.56
CA PRO A 45 -3.99 9.81 14.46
C PRO A 45 -3.74 11.25 13.96
N PRO A 46 -2.54 11.60 13.42
CA PRO A 46 -2.33 12.94 12.87
C PRO A 46 -3.05 13.15 11.53
N ALA A 47 -3.24 12.10 10.73
CA ALA A 47 -3.87 12.19 9.42
C ALA A 47 -5.37 12.46 9.50
N ASP A 48 -6.07 11.83 10.45
CA ASP A 48 -7.52 11.97 10.66
C ASP A 48 -7.94 13.42 10.96
N ARG A 49 -7.03 14.22 11.53
CA ARG A 49 -7.32 15.60 11.95
C ARG A 49 -7.13 16.65 10.86
N ARG A 50 -6.32 16.38 9.82
CA ARG A 50 -5.90 17.44 8.89
C ARG A 50 -6.06 17.08 7.42
N THR A 51 -5.64 15.90 6.98
CA THR A 51 -5.81 15.48 5.57
C THR A 51 -5.55 13.98 5.36
N PRO A 52 -6.56 13.11 5.55
CA PRO A 52 -6.36 11.66 5.42
C PRO A 52 -5.92 11.24 4.01
N VAL A 53 -6.35 11.97 2.97
CA VAL A 53 -5.96 11.68 1.58
C VAL A 53 -4.49 11.99 1.29
N ILE A 54 -3.91 13.07 1.87
CA ILE A 54 -2.47 13.35 1.71
C ILE A 54 -1.65 12.27 2.41
N ALA A 55 -2.04 11.91 3.64
CA ALA A 55 -1.37 10.84 4.37
C ALA A 55 -1.45 9.51 3.61
N ALA A 56 -2.56 9.25 2.91
CA ALA A 56 -2.71 8.09 2.03
C ALA A 56 -1.72 8.13 0.86
N VAL A 57 -1.49 9.30 0.24
CA VAL A 57 -0.46 9.48 -0.81
C VAL A 57 0.95 9.21 -0.27
N VAL A 58 1.28 9.76 0.90
CA VAL A 58 2.61 9.59 1.53
C VAL A 58 2.85 8.12 1.86
N THR A 59 1.89 7.46 2.50
CA THR A 59 2.00 6.04 2.87
C THR A 59 2.02 5.14 1.63
N ALA A 60 1.20 5.38 0.62
CA ALA A 60 1.27 4.66 -0.65
C ALA A 60 2.65 4.80 -1.32
N SER A 61 3.24 6.01 -1.27
CA SER A 61 4.59 6.28 -1.79
C SER A 61 5.67 5.48 -1.03
N CYS A 62 5.54 5.29 0.29
CA CYS A 62 6.43 4.42 1.06
C CYS A 62 6.44 2.98 0.51
N THR A 63 5.28 2.46 0.08
CA THR A 63 5.20 1.12 -0.54
C THR A 63 6.05 1.06 -1.81
N VAL A 64 5.95 2.08 -2.66
CA VAL A 64 6.70 2.17 -3.91
C VAL A 64 8.20 2.25 -3.64
N VAL A 65 8.62 3.10 -2.69
CA VAL A 65 10.03 3.25 -2.32
C VAL A 65 10.61 1.94 -1.79
N GLY A 66 9.90 1.25 -0.90
CA GLY A 66 10.38 -0.03 -0.40
C GLY A 66 10.42 -1.11 -1.48
N LEU A 67 9.43 -1.16 -2.40
CA LEU A 67 9.45 -2.10 -3.53
C LEU A 67 10.62 -1.82 -4.47
N ALA A 68 10.89 -0.54 -4.75
CA ALA A 68 12.04 -0.12 -5.54
C ALA A 68 13.36 -0.57 -4.88
N GLY A 69 13.47 -0.47 -3.55
CA GLY A 69 14.64 -0.97 -2.81
C GLY A 69 14.84 -2.49 -2.90
N ILE A 70 13.74 -3.25 -2.90
CA ILE A 70 13.77 -4.71 -3.11
C ILE A 70 14.21 -5.05 -4.54
N VAL A 71 13.62 -4.39 -5.53
CA VAL A 71 13.92 -4.60 -6.96
C VAL A 71 15.34 -4.16 -7.32
N ALA A 72 15.86 -3.11 -6.68
CA ALA A 72 17.25 -2.65 -6.83
C ALA A 72 18.29 -3.65 -6.28
N GLY A 73 17.85 -4.72 -5.61
CA GLY A 73 18.73 -5.82 -5.20
C GLY A 73 19.58 -5.49 -3.96
N ILE A 74 19.13 -4.56 -3.10
CA ILE A 74 19.84 -4.19 -1.86
C ILE A 74 20.18 -5.44 -1.05
N ARG A 75 21.47 -5.76 -0.89
CA ARG A 75 21.91 -6.99 -0.20
C ARG A 75 22.12 -6.81 1.31
N PHE A 76 22.26 -5.58 1.78
CA PHE A 76 22.43 -5.29 3.20
C PHE A 76 21.12 -5.56 3.97
N MET A 77 21.14 -6.59 4.84
CA MET A 77 19.94 -7.13 5.49
C MET A 77 19.12 -6.08 6.26
N PRO A 78 19.70 -5.19 7.08
CA PRO A 78 18.93 -4.17 7.78
C PRO A 78 18.19 -3.22 6.84
N LEU A 79 18.83 -2.83 5.74
CA LEU A 79 18.21 -1.94 4.76
C LEU A 79 17.11 -2.65 3.97
N ARG A 80 17.27 -3.94 3.69
CA ARG A 80 16.20 -4.75 3.06
C ARG A 80 15.00 -4.91 4.00
N LEU A 81 15.21 -5.15 5.29
CA LEU A 81 14.15 -5.18 6.30
C LEU A 81 13.44 -3.82 6.40
N LEU A 82 14.19 -2.71 6.35
CA LEU A 82 13.60 -1.38 6.30
C LEU A 82 12.71 -1.21 5.05
N CYS A 83 13.18 -1.66 3.87
CA CYS A 83 12.35 -1.65 2.67
C CYS A 83 11.05 -2.41 2.89
N VAL A 84 11.12 -3.64 3.40
CA VAL A 84 9.94 -4.46 3.72
C VAL A 84 9.03 -3.80 4.75
N ALA A 85 9.58 -3.13 5.75
CA ALA A 85 8.77 -2.36 6.70
C ALA A 85 8.03 -1.21 6.00
N LEU A 86 8.65 -0.52 5.04
CA LEU A 86 7.99 0.51 4.23
C LEU A 86 6.87 -0.06 3.34
N LEU A 87 7.04 -1.26 2.77
CA LEU A 87 5.94 -1.99 2.09
C LEU A 87 4.77 -2.20 3.05
N GLY A 88 5.08 -2.56 4.30
CA GLY A 88 4.15 -2.74 5.40
C GLY A 88 3.34 -1.49 5.70
N VAL A 89 4.07 -0.44 6.09
CA VAL A 89 3.53 0.87 6.44
C VAL A 89 2.64 1.39 5.32
N GLY A 90 3.04 1.25 4.07
CA GLY A 90 2.24 1.79 2.98
C GLY A 90 1.02 0.94 2.61
N GLY A 91 1.21 -0.38 2.49
CA GLY A 91 0.20 -1.27 1.88
C GLY A 91 -1.14 -1.29 2.63
N HIS A 92 -1.10 -1.46 3.95
CA HIS A 92 -2.33 -1.55 4.76
C HIS A 92 -2.80 -0.20 5.29
N THR A 93 -1.88 0.65 5.76
CA THR A 93 -2.24 1.96 6.35
C THR A 93 -2.93 2.87 5.34
N THR A 94 -2.56 2.82 4.06
CA THR A 94 -3.24 3.59 3.01
C THR A 94 -4.75 3.29 3.00
N MET A 95 -5.16 2.03 3.17
CA MET A 95 -6.59 1.67 3.20
C MET A 95 -7.28 2.20 4.45
N ASN A 96 -6.62 2.11 5.60
CA ASN A 96 -7.18 2.65 6.86
C ASN A 96 -7.46 4.15 6.73
N LEU A 97 -6.54 4.89 6.12
CA LEU A 97 -6.69 6.31 5.85
C LEU A 97 -7.78 6.63 4.83
N LEU A 98 -7.93 5.81 3.78
CA LEU A 98 -9.00 5.97 2.80
C LEU A 98 -10.39 5.67 3.39
N ASN A 99 -10.49 4.65 4.24
CA ASN A 99 -11.71 4.37 4.98
C ASN A 99 -12.06 5.52 5.93
N ALA A 100 -11.08 6.06 6.67
CA ALA A 100 -11.27 7.24 7.51
C ALA A 100 -11.72 8.46 6.68
N ALA A 101 -11.07 8.70 5.53
CA ALA A 101 -11.47 9.76 4.60
C ALA A 101 -12.94 9.61 4.17
N ALA A 102 -13.35 8.40 3.76
CA ALA A 102 -14.73 8.12 3.37
C ALA A 102 -15.71 8.44 4.51
N THR A 103 -15.42 8.07 5.75
CA THR A 103 -16.31 8.40 6.89
C THR A 103 -16.45 9.90 7.14
N ASN A 104 -15.41 10.68 6.85
CA ASN A 104 -15.42 12.13 6.98
C ASN A 104 -16.16 12.82 5.82
N LEU A 105 -16.13 12.24 4.62
CA LEU A 105 -16.78 12.77 3.42
C LEU A 105 -18.31 12.59 3.44
N PHE A 106 -18.82 11.54 4.08
CA PHE A 106 -20.24 11.19 4.04
C PHE A 106 -21.02 11.51 5.34
N PRO A 107 -22.27 11.98 5.26
CA PRO A 107 -23.16 12.17 6.42
C PRO A 107 -23.42 10.86 7.19
N PRO A 108 -23.66 10.91 8.52
CA PRO A 108 -23.83 9.72 9.36
C PRO A 108 -24.81 8.67 8.82
N ALA A 109 -25.92 9.10 8.21
CA ALA A 109 -26.97 8.23 7.68
C ALA A 109 -26.48 7.26 6.59
N ILE A 110 -25.46 7.63 5.80
CA ILE A 110 -24.96 6.81 4.68
C ILE A 110 -23.53 6.32 4.87
N ARG A 111 -22.87 6.64 5.99
CA ARG A 111 -21.48 6.21 6.29
C ARG A 111 -21.30 4.70 6.22
N GLY A 112 -22.25 3.92 6.75
CA GLY A 112 -22.18 2.47 6.71
C GLY A 112 -22.17 1.91 5.28
N THR A 113 -22.99 2.49 4.40
CA THR A 113 -23.04 2.10 2.97
C THR A 113 -21.75 2.49 2.24
N ALA A 114 -21.24 3.71 2.47
CA ALA A 114 -19.99 4.17 1.88
C ALA A 114 -18.79 3.33 2.30
N MET A 115 -18.69 2.99 3.60
CA MET A 115 -17.66 2.08 4.11
C MET A 115 -17.83 0.66 3.54
N GLY A 116 -19.07 0.18 3.43
CA GLY A 116 -19.37 -1.13 2.82
C GLY A 116 -18.87 -1.22 1.38
N TRP A 117 -19.15 -0.20 0.55
CA TRP A 117 -18.63 -0.13 -0.81
C TRP A 117 -17.10 -0.06 -0.85
N THR A 118 -16.51 0.81 -0.03
CA THR A 118 -15.05 0.97 0.03
C THR A 118 -14.37 -0.34 0.41
N ASN A 119 -14.86 -1.02 1.46
CA ASN A 119 -14.31 -2.30 1.91
C ASN A 119 -14.57 -3.44 0.92
N SER A 120 -15.70 -3.42 0.21
CA SER A 120 -16.00 -4.42 -0.83
C SER A 120 -14.99 -4.37 -1.97
N THR A 121 -14.59 -3.18 -2.41
CA THR A 121 -13.57 -3.03 -3.47
C THR A 121 -12.21 -3.59 -3.09
N SER A 122 -11.88 -3.65 -1.79
CA SER A 122 -10.63 -4.25 -1.30
C SER A 122 -10.54 -5.74 -1.65
N TYR A 123 -11.65 -6.47 -1.65
CA TYR A 123 -11.69 -7.89 -1.98
C TYR A 123 -11.41 -8.18 -3.46
N LEU A 124 -11.61 -7.22 -4.37
CA LEU A 124 -11.12 -7.36 -5.75
C LEU A 124 -9.59 -7.51 -5.78
N GLY A 125 -8.90 -6.94 -4.79
CA GLY A 125 -7.47 -7.14 -4.59
C GLY A 125 -7.07 -8.57 -4.22
N ALA A 126 -8.00 -9.45 -3.84
CA ALA A 126 -7.73 -10.85 -3.52
C ALA A 126 -7.29 -11.68 -4.73
N VAL A 127 -7.40 -11.12 -5.94
CA VAL A 127 -6.77 -11.67 -7.15
C VAL A 127 -5.23 -11.57 -7.10
N GLY A 128 -4.68 -10.73 -6.21
CA GLY A 128 -3.23 -10.57 -6.02
C GLY A 128 -2.50 -11.88 -5.71
N PRO A 129 -2.92 -12.64 -4.68
CA PRO A 129 -2.38 -13.98 -4.42
C PRO A 129 -2.46 -14.94 -5.61
N LEU A 130 -3.58 -14.95 -6.36
CA LEU A 130 -3.70 -15.82 -7.53
C LEU A 130 -2.65 -15.46 -8.60
N LEU A 131 -2.54 -14.17 -8.95
CA LEU A 131 -1.55 -13.70 -9.93
C LEU A 131 -0.11 -13.91 -9.43
N GLY A 132 0.16 -13.66 -8.15
CA GLY A 132 1.47 -13.90 -7.56
C GLY A 132 1.92 -15.36 -7.68
N GLY A 133 0.99 -16.32 -7.53
CA GLY A 133 1.30 -17.75 -7.69
C GLY A 133 1.59 -18.16 -9.12
N VAL A 134 0.88 -17.60 -10.09
CA VAL A 134 1.17 -17.81 -11.51
C VAL A 134 2.53 -17.20 -11.89
N ILE A 135 2.84 -16.01 -11.38
CA ILE A 135 4.09 -15.32 -11.71
C ILE A 135 5.30 -16.01 -11.07
N ILE A 136 5.22 -16.40 -9.80
CA ILE A 136 6.35 -17.03 -9.11
C ILE A 136 6.71 -18.41 -9.68
N SER A 137 5.74 -19.11 -10.29
CA SER A 137 5.95 -20.39 -10.99
C SER A 137 6.40 -20.22 -12.45
N SER A 138 6.35 -19.01 -12.99
CA SER A 138 6.86 -18.69 -14.32
C SER A 138 8.37 -18.42 -14.30
N SER A 139 8.97 -18.23 -15.48
CA SER A 139 10.39 -17.87 -15.64
C SER A 139 10.78 -16.54 -14.99
N LEU A 140 9.80 -15.69 -14.64
CA LEU A 140 10.05 -14.40 -13.97
C LEU A 140 10.36 -14.54 -12.46
N GLY A 141 9.96 -15.65 -11.83
CA GLY A 141 10.20 -15.93 -10.42
C GLY A 141 9.82 -14.80 -9.46
N ALA A 142 10.59 -14.64 -8.38
CA ALA A 142 10.37 -13.60 -7.36
C ALA A 142 10.44 -12.17 -7.92
N GLN A 143 11.31 -11.91 -8.90
CA GLN A 143 11.45 -10.57 -9.48
C GLN A 143 10.18 -10.13 -10.20
N GLY A 144 9.53 -11.03 -10.94
CA GLY A 144 8.24 -10.76 -11.57
C GLY A 144 7.16 -10.37 -10.56
N VAL A 145 7.11 -11.06 -9.43
CA VAL A 145 6.16 -10.79 -8.35
C VAL A 145 6.33 -9.37 -7.83
N PHE A 146 7.58 -8.96 -7.53
CA PHE A 146 7.86 -7.60 -7.06
C PHE A 146 7.58 -6.54 -8.13
N LEU A 147 7.85 -6.82 -9.41
CA LEU A 147 7.58 -5.90 -10.50
C LEU A 147 6.08 -5.66 -10.69
N VAL A 148 5.28 -6.72 -10.74
CA VAL A 148 3.82 -6.59 -10.94
C VAL A 148 3.17 -5.85 -9.78
N PHE A 149 3.52 -6.22 -8.54
CA PHE A 149 3.00 -5.53 -7.36
C PHE A 149 3.55 -4.10 -7.19
N GLY A 150 4.77 -3.86 -7.68
CA GLY A 150 5.37 -2.52 -7.79
C GLY A 150 4.62 -1.63 -8.77
N CYS A 151 4.32 -2.13 -9.97
CA CYS A 151 3.57 -1.39 -10.98
C CYS A 151 2.17 -1.01 -10.47
N SER A 152 1.47 -1.94 -9.79
CA SER A 152 0.16 -1.63 -9.21
C SER A 152 0.26 -0.63 -8.05
N ALA A 153 1.34 -0.65 -7.26
CA ALA A 153 1.56 0.35 -6.21
C ALA A 153 1.81 1.75 -6.79
N VAL A 154 2.60 1.85 -7.86
CA VAL A 154 2.82 3.10 -8.60
C VAL A 154 1.50 3.64 -9.16
N LEU A 155 0.71 2.78 -9.80
CA LEU A 155 -0.60 3.16 -10.32
C LEU A 155 -1.51 3.70 -9.21
N ALA A 156 -1.53 3.06 -8.04
CA ALA A 156 -2.31 3.52 -6.89
C ALA A 156 -1.87 4.92 -6.42
N VAL A 157 -0.56 5.18 -6.35
CA VAL A 157 -0.03 6.51 -6.02
C VAL A 157 -0.47 7.55 -7.05
N LEU A 158 -0.35 7.25 -8.34
CA LEU A 158 -0.75 8.16 -9.42
C LEU A 158 -2.24 8.52 -9.35
N VAL A 159 -3.11 7.53 -9.10
CA VAL A 159 -4.55 7.75 -8.95
C VAL A 159 -4.84 8.62 -7.72
N LEU A 160 -4.19 8.36 -6.57
CA LEU A 160 -4.38 9.17 -5.37
C LEU A 160 -3.89 10.60 -5.56
N VAL A 161 -2.73 10.79 -6.21
CA VAL A 161 -2.20 12.12 -6.54
C VAL A 161 -3.17 12.87 -7.47
N ALA A 162 -3.64 12.23 -8.54
CA ALA A 162 -4.61 12.82 -9.45
C ALA A 162 -5.91 13.22 -8.72
N PHE A 163 -6.42 12.35 -7.85
CA PHE A 163 -7.59 12.64 -7.02
C PHE A 163 -7.38 13.86 -6.11
N THR A 164 -6.20 13.98 -5.48
CA THR A 164 -5.89 15.17 -4.66
C THR A 164 -5.76 16.45 -5.49
N ALA A 165 -5.24 16.36 -6.71
CA ALA A 165 -5.11 17.52 -7.61
C ALA A 165 -6.47 18.04 -8.08
N VAL A 166 -7.42 17.14 -8.35
CA VAL A 166 -8.79 17.51 -8.77
C VAL A 166 -9.57 18.13 -7.61
N THR A 167 -9.48 17.54 -6.41
CA THR A 167 -10.25 17.98 -5.23
C THR A 167 -9.71 19.25 -4.58
N ARG A 168 -8.46 19.65 -4.87
CA ARG A 168 -7.85 20.91 -4.41
C ARG A 168 -8.11 22.12 -5.33
N ARG A 169 -8.81 21.97 -6.47
CA ARG A 169 -9.10 23.12 -7.32
C ARG A 169 -9.97 24.12 -6.53
N PRO A 170 -9.53 25.39 -6.35
CA PRO A 170 -10.36 26.40 -5.69
C PRO A 170 -11.65 26.59 -6.49
N SER A 171 -12.76 26.75 -5.77
CA SER A 171 -14.06 27.00 -6.40
C SER A 171 -13.99 28.32 -7.19
N PRO A 172 -14.61 28.43 -8.39
CA PRO A 172 -14.60 29.65 -9.20
C PRO A 172 -15.11 30.91 -8.45
N SER A 173 -15.84 30.74 -7.34
CA SER A 173 -16.34 31.83 -6.50
C SER A 173 -15.26 32.57 -5.70
N GLU A 174 -14.05 32.03 -5.55
CA GLU A 174 -12.94 32.72 -4.85
C GLU A 174 -12.14 33.63 -5.80
N VAL A 175 -12.12 33.32 -7.10
CA VAL A 175 -11.40 34.12 -8.12
C VAL A 175 -12.14 35.42 -8.47
N SER A 176 -13.46 35.47 -8.28
CA SER A 176 -14.26 36.69 -8.50
C SER A 176 -14.16 37.73 -7.37
N ARG A 177 -13.41 37.45 -6.29
CA ARG A 177 -13.23 38.34 -5.13
C ARG A 177 -11.80 38.86 -4.96
N ALA A 178 -10.90 38.56 -5.89
CA ALA A 178 -9.55 39.12 -5.97
C ALA A 178 -9.48 40.12 -7.13
#